data_AF-A0A9D1NLB3-F1
#
_entry.id   AF-A0A9D1NLB3-F1
#
_cell.length_a   1.000
_cell.length_b   1.000
_cell.length_c   1.000
_cell.angle_alpha   90.00
_cell.angle_beta   90.00
_cell.angle_gamma   90.00
#
_symmetry.space_group_name_H-M   'P 1'
#
loop_
_entity.id
_entity.type
_entity.pdbx_description
1 polymer ?
#
loop_
_entity_poly.entity_id
_entity_poly.type
_entity_poly.pdbx_seq_one_letter_code
_entity_poly.pdbx_strand_id
1 'polypeptide(L)'
;MSFSGNILLFFCNAIAPEKGGVERWCASVRGDFEARGNGVFYLAAKPVWREFADAERQFFLPNEKTFSCPENAAFFEKLLREKRIGVVLFLWADGKRFPFAREAARCGVPVIAAIHTDPCFYERRFRGDGLRSKVKRFLRFRRQAKIYRGNAACCARTVLLSER
;
A
#
# COMPACT_ATOMS: atom_id res chain seq x y z
N MET A 1 -18.81 12.14 11.19
CA MET A 1 -17.63 13.00 10.95
C MET A 1 -17.24 12.87 9.48
N SER A 2 -17.24 13.98 8.76
CA SER A 2 -16.77 14.05 7.37
C SER A 2 -15.26 14.31 7.38
N PHE A 3 -14.46 13.39 6.86
CA PHE A 3 -13.04 13.63 6.58
C PHE A 3 -12.93 14.56 5.37
N SER A 4 -12.07 15.58 5.45
CA SER A 4 -11.93 16.64 4.44
C SER A 4 -10.49 16.75 3.89
N GLY A 5 -9.81 15.62 3.70
CA GLY A 5 -8.42 15.57 3.25
C GLY A 5 -8.26 14.77 1.97
N ASN A 6 -7.16 14.97 1.25
CA ASN A 6 -6.87 14.13 0.09
C ASN A 6 -6.32 12.77 0.53
N ILE A 7 -6.49 11.77 -0.31
CA ILE A 7 -6.16 10.37 -0.02
C ILE A 7 -5.05 9.94 -0.95
N LEU A 8 -4.00 9.33 -0.38
CA LEU A 8 -2.92 8.74 -1.15
C LEU A 8 -3.01 7.22 -1.10
N LEU A 9 -3.22 6.60 -2.25
CA LEU A 9 -3.17 5.16 -2.44
C LEU A 9 -1.75 4.76 -2.80
N PHE A 10 -1.05 4.09 -1.87
CA PHE A 10 0.35 3.73 -2.05
C PHE A 10 0.52 2.22 -2.23
N PHE A 11 1.20 1.84 -3.32
CA PHE A 11 1.53 0.46 -3.63
C PHE A 11 3.02 0.33 -3.97
N CYS A 12 3.73 -0.65 -3.39
CA CYS A 12 5.16 -0.81 -3.68
C CYS A 12 5.45 -1.57 -5.00
N ASN A 13 4.48 -1.65 -5.91
CA ASN A 13 4.65 -2.13 -7.28
C ASN A 13 3.94 -1.15 -8.23
N ALA A 14 3.92 -1.45 -9.53
CA ALA A 14 3.09 -0.70 -10.47
C ALA A 14 1.60 -0.88 -10.15
N ILE A 15 0.81 0.19 -10.35
CA ILE A 15 -0.65 0.17 -10.35
C ILE A 15 -1.05 0.22 -11.84
N ALA A 16 -1.52 -0.89 -12.40
CA ALA A 16 -1.77 -1.13 -13.82
C ALA A 16 -3.24 -1.53 -14.13
N PRO A 17 -4.16 -0.56 -14.35
CA PRO A 17 -5.64 -0.68 -14.27
C PRO A 17 -6.35 -1.89 -14.88
N GLU A 18 -5.75 -2.55 -15.85
CA GLU A 18 -6.40 -3.57 -16.67
C GLU A 18 -6.05 -5.01 -16.27
N LYS A 19 -5.16 -5.24 -15.29
CA LYS A 19 -4.62 -6.59 -15.01
C LYS A 19 -4.68 -7.06 -13.55
N GLY A 20 -5.14 -6.27 -12.58
CA GLY A 20 -5.11 -6.64 -11.16
C GLY A 20 -6.36 -6.28 -10.35
N GLY A 21 -6.63 -7.06 -9.30
CA GLY A 21 -7.70 -6.76 -8.32
C GLY A 21 -7.44 -5.49 -7.51
N VAL A 22 -6.17 -5.10 -7.34
CA VAL A 22 -5.79 -3.86 -6.66
C VAL A 22 -6.28 -2.64 -7.43
N GLU A 23 -6.24 -2.63 -8.77
CA GLU A 23 -6.66 -1.45 -9.51
C GLU A 23 -8.18 -1.31 -9.63
N ARG A 24 -8.92 -2.41 -9.79
CA ARG A 24 -10.41 -2.37 -9.72
C ARG A 24 -10.87 -1.82 -8.38
N TRP A 25 -10.22 -2.26 -7.30
CA TRP A 25 -10.48 -1.72 -5.97
C TRP A 25 -10.12 -0.23 -5.89
N CYS A 26 -8.95 0.17 -6.39
CA CYS A 26 -8.54 1.56 -6.46
C CYS A 26 -9.52 2.46 -7.23
N ALA A 27 -10.12 1.98 -8.32
CA ALA A 27 -11.09 2.72 -9.12
C ALA A 27 -12.43 2.90 -8.38
N SER A 28 -12.95 1.83 -7.76
CA SER A 28 -14.16 1.88 -6.94
C SER A 28 -13.99 2.84 -5.76
N VAL A 29 -12.87 2.70 -5.05
CA VAL A 29 -12.54 3.53 -3.88
C VAL A 29 -12.35 4.98 -4.28
N ARG A 30 -11.76 5.25 -5.46
CA ARG A 30 -11.68 6.60 -6.00
C ARG A 30 -13.07 7.21 -6.15
N GLY A 31 -13.97 6.54 -6.86
CA GLY A 31 -15.32 7.05 -7.10
C GLY A 31 -16.07 7.39 -5.80
N ASP A 32 -15.98 6.51 -4.81
CA ASP A 32 -16.64 6.71 -3.51
C ASP A 32 -16.09 7.91 -2.73
N PHE A 33 -14.77 8.14 -2.76
CA PHE A 33 -14.15 9.24 -2.04
C PHE A 33 -14.27 10.58 -2.76
N GLU A 34 -14.23 10.56 -4.10
CA GLU A 34 -14.46 11.74 -4.93
C GLU A 34 -15.91 12.22 -4.85
N ALA A 35 -16.88 11.30 -4.80
CA ALA A 35 -18.29 11.62 -4.54
C ALA A 35 -18.50 12.31 -3.18
N ARG A 36 -17.55 12.17 -2.24
CA ARG A 36 -17.53 12.84 -0.94
C ARG A 36 -16.67 14.11 -0.92
N GLY A 37 -16.17 14.55 -2.08
CA GLY A 37 -15.38 15.77 -2.23
C GLY A 37 -13.89 15.64 -1.92
N ASN A 38 -13.34 14.42 -1.83
CA ASN A 38 -11.91 14.21 -1.56
C ASN A 38 -11.14 13.97 -2.87
N GLY A 39 -9.93 14.51 -2.98
CA GLY A 39 -9.00 14.14 -4.05
C GLY A 39 -8.33 12.81 -3.75
N VAL A 40 -8.24 11.93 -4.75
CA VAL A 40 -7.54 10.64 -4.65
C VAL A 40 -6.32 10.65 -5.57
N PHE A 41 -5.17 10.32 -4.99
CA PHE A 41 -3.87 10.27 -5.65
C PHE A 41 -3.27 8.88 -5.52
N TYR A 42 -2.40 8.54 -6.46
CA TYR A 42 -1.73 7.25 -6.51
C TYR A 42 -0.22 7.43 -6.39
N LEU A 43 0.42 6.59 -5.59
CA LEU A 43 1.87 6.47 -5.55
C LEU A 43 2.26 5.01 -5.82
N ALA A 44 3.10 4.83 -6.82
CA ALA A 44 3.67 3.53 -7.17
C ALA A 44 5.19 3.54 -7.03
N ALA A 45 5.75 2.37 -6.76
CA ALA A 45 7.19 2.16 -6.74
C ALA A 45 7.85 2.17 -8.11
N LYS A 46 7.06 1.74 -9.11
CA LYS A 46 7.53 1.38 -10.44
C LYS A 46 6.59 2.01 -11.45
N PRO A 47 7.14 2.58 -12.54
CA PRO A 47 6.32 3.06 -13.64
C PRO A 47 5.49 1.92 -14.23
N VAL A 48 4.32 2.27 -14.74
CA VAL A 48 3.54 1.39 -15.60
C VAL A 48 4.07 1.51 -17.02
N TRP A 49 4.15 0.40 -17.73
CA TRP A 49 4.53 0.30 -19.15
C TRP A 49 3.53 0.95 -20.12
N ARG A 50 2.37 1.41 -19.64
CA ARG A 50 1.29 1.98 -20.44
C ARG A 50 0.78 3.26 -19.79
N GLU A 51 0.29 4.17 -20.64
CA GLU A 51 -0.32 5.42 -20.22
C GLU A 51 -1.50 5.15 -19.28
N PHE A 52 -1.46 5.80 -18.13
CA PHE A 52 -2.55 5.82 -17.18
C PHE A 52 -3.50 6.95 -17.62
N ALA A 53 -4.79 6.68 -17.74
CA ALA A 53 -5.79 7.66 -18.18
C ALA A 53 -5.86 8.92 -17.30
N ASP A 54 -5.26 8.88 -16.11
CA ASP A 54 -5.28 9.94 -15.09
C ASP A 54 -3.84 10.27 -14.62
N ALA A 55 -2.96 10.52 -15.59
CA ALA A 55 -1.52 10.70 -15.37
C ALA A 55 -1.19 11.81 -14.34
N GLU A 56 -2.03 12.84 -14.23
CA GLU A 56 -1.85 13.95 -13.29
C GLU A 56 -1.95 13.54 -11.81
N ARG A 57 -2.58 12.38 -11.53
CA ARG A 57 -2.82 11.87 -10.18
C ARG A 57 -1.91 10.71 -9.81
N GLN A 58 -1.14 10.19 -10.77
CA GLN A 58 -0.24 9.07 -10.59
C GLN A 58 1.20 9.55 -10.41
N PHE A 59 1.76 9.25 -9.25
CA PHE A 59 3.13 9.56 -8.89
C PHE A 59 3.96 8.28 -8.81
N PHE A 60 5.26 8.44 -9.02
CA PHE A 60 6.23 7.35 -8.91
C PHE A 60 7.35 7.74 -7.96
N LEU A 61 7.84 6.78 -7.19
CA LEU A 61 9.05 6.97 -6.42
C LEU A 61 10.22 7.25 -7.38
N PRO A 62 11.05 8.28 -7.12
CA PRO A 62 12.19 8.61 -7.98
C PRO A 62 13.24 7.48 -8.01
N ASN A 63 13.33 6.67 -6.96
CA ASN A 63 14.23 5.52 -6.88
C ASN A 63 13.47 4.19 -6.79
N GLU A 64 13.43 3.45 -7.90
CA GLU A 64 12.75 2.14 -8.00
C GLU A 64 13.53 0.98 -7.35
N LYS A 65 14.84 1.14 -7.12
CA LYS A 65 15.71 0.06 -6.61
C LYS A 65 15.54 -0.12 -5.10
N THR A 66 15.45 1.00 -4.37
CA THR A 66 15.41 1.00 -2.92
C THR A 66 14.33 1.94 -2.40
N PHE A 67 13.32 1.36 -1.76
CA PHE A 67 12.21 2.12 -1.15
C PHE A 67 12.65 3.09 -0.06
N SER A 68 13.44 2.58 0.88
CA SER A 68 13.91 3.31 2.05
C SER A 68 15.24 3.98 1.73
N CYS A 69 15.20 4.97 0.85
CA CYS A 69 16.32 5.87 0.57
C CYS A 69 15.92 7.33 0.87
N PRO A 70 16.90 8.23 1.13
CA PRO A 70 16.62 9.63 1.43
C PRO A 70 15.82 10.35 0.33
N GLU A 71 16.09 10.04 -0.93
CA GLU A 71 15.42 10.62 -2.10
C GLU A 71 13.92 10.31 -2.12
N ASN A 72 13.56 9.03 -1.95
CA ASN A 72 12.15 8.61 -1.86
C ASN A 72 11.46 9.16 -0.62
N ALA A 73 12.17 9.26 0.51
CA ALA A 73 11.62 9.83 1.74
C ALA A 73 11.30 11.32 1.58
N ALA A 74 12.22 12.11 1.00
CA ALA A 74 12.02 13.52 0.72
C ALA A 74 10.89 13.74 -0.29
N PHE A 75 10.84 12.93 -1.35
CA PHE A 75 9.76 12.96 -2.33
C PHE A 75 8.39 12.67 -1.68
N PHE A 76 8.32 11.62 -0.87
CA PHE A 76 7.08 11.23 -0.19
C PHE A 76 6.59 12.34 0.75
N GLU A 77 7.47 12.92 1.56
CA GLU A 77 7.13 14.04 2.45
C GLU A 77 6.65 15.27 1.67
N LYS A 78 7.33 15.62 0.57
CA LYS A 78 6.91 16.69 -0.34
C LYS A 78 5.51 16.44 -0.90
N LEU A 79 5.26 15.23 -1.42
CA LEU A 79 3.98 14.84 -2.00
C LEU A 79 2.83 14.96 -0.99
N LEU A 80 3.04 14.52 0.26
CA LEU A 80 2.03 14.63 1.31
C LEU A 80 1.59 16.09 1.53
N ARG A 81 2.55 17.01 1.56
CA ARG A 81 2.30 18.44 1.80
C ARG A 81 1.66 19.12 0.59
N GLU A 82 2.24 18.96 -0.60
CA GLU A 82 1.79 19.61 -1.82
C GLU A 82 0.36 19.23 -2.20
N LYS A 83 0.04 17.94 -2.05
CA LYS A 83 -1.29 17.42 -2.36
C LYS A 83 -2.24 17.44 -1.16
N ARG A 84 -1.84 18.04 -0.03
CA ARG A 84 -2.65 18.12 1.21
C ARG A 84 -3.25 16.76 1.59
N ILE A 85 -2.42 15.72 1.55
CA ILE A 85 -2.83 14.36 1.87
C ILE A 85 -3.16 14.29 3.36
N GLY A 86 -4.41 13.92 3.66
CA GLY A 86 -4.89 13.72 5.03
C GLY A 86 -4.84 12.26 5.48
N VAL A 87 -4.68 11.29 4.57
CA VAL A 87 -4.53 9.88 4.90
C VAL A 87 -3.81 9.11 3.79
N VAL A 88 -3.00 8.13 4.18
CA VAL A 88 -2.35 7.19 3.25
C VAL A 88 -2.96 5.80 3.41
N LEU A 89 -3.43 5.20 2.32
CA LEU A 89 -3.80 3.80 2.27
C LEU A 89 -2.64 3.00 1.67
N PHE A 90 -1.99 2.18 2.49
CA PHE A 90 -0.86 1.35 2.06
C PHE A 90 -1.34 -0.04 1.61
N LEU A 91 -1.41 -0.25 0.30
CA LEU A 91 -2.08 -1.38 -0.36
C LEU A 91 -1.27 -2.68 -0.42
N TRP A 92 -0.16 -2.80 0.32
CA TRP A 92 0.64 -4.02 0.32
C TRP A 92 1.14 -4.39 1.72
N ALA A 93 0.28 -4.19 2.71
CA ALA A 93 0.62 -4.35 4.11
C ALA A 93 0.87 -5.80 4.56
N ASP A 94 0.63 -6.77 3.69
CA ASP A 94 0.92 -8.19 3.84
C ASP A 94 2.24 -8.62 3.20
N GLY A 95 2.65 -7.95 2.13
CA GLY A 95 3.91 -8.22 1.44
C GLY A 95 5.10 -7.46 2.01
N LYS A 96 4.86 -6.29 2.62
CA LYS A 96 5.93 -5.39 3.04
C LYS A 96 5.57 -4.52 4.24
N ARG A 97 6.61 -4.07 4.96
CA ARG A 97 6.47 -3.01 5.96
C ARG A 97 6.34 -1.66 5.26
N PHE A 98 5.50 -0.78 5.80
CA PHE A 98 5.38 0.58 5.30
C PHE A 98 6.74 1.31 5.42
N PRO A 99 7.32 1.78 4.29
CA PRO A 99 8.69 2.29 4.27
C PRO A 99 8.85 3.73 4.77
N PHE A 100 7.76 4.52 4.85
CA PHE A 100 7.80 5.96 5.12
C PHE A 100 7.13 6.36 6.44
N ALA A 101 7.20 5.46 7.43
CA ALA A 101 6.53 5.65 8.72
C ALA A 101 6.96 6.95 9.42
N ARG A 102 8.25 7.31 9.32
CA ARG A 102 8.80 8.51 9.97
C ARG A 102 8.31 9.79 9.29
N GLU A 103 8.24 9.78 7.97
CA GLU A 103 7.83 10.91 7.13
C GLU A 103 6.33 11.18 7.29
N ALA A 104 5.51 10.13 7.27
CA ALA A 104 4.07 10.24 7.52
C ALA A 104 3.78 10.80 8.92
N ALA A 105 4.48 10.31 9.95
CA ALA A 105 4.36 10.81 11.31
C ALA A 105 4.80 12.28 11.43
N ARG A 106 5.91 12.67 10.80
CA ARG A 106 6.37 14.07 10.74
C ARG A 106 5.35 15.02 10.09
N CYS A 107 4.59 14.53 9.11
CA CYS A 107 3.55 15.30 8.45
C CYS A 107 2.19 15.25 9.19
N GLY A 108 2.07 14.48 10.27
CA GLY A 108 0.80 14.26 10.96
C GLY A 108 -0.22 13.47 10.13
N VAL A 109 0.23 12.72 9.12
CA VAL A 109 -0.64 11.99 8.20
C VAL A 109 -0.79 10.54 8.66
N PRO A 110 -2.00 10.10 9.06
CA PRO A 110 -2.24 8.72 9.43
C PRO A 110 -2.08 7.78 8.23
N VAL A 111 -1.54 6.60 8.50
CA VAL A 111 -1.38 5.52 7.52
C VAL A 111 -2.31 4.37 7.89
N ILE A 112 -3.07 3.87 6.92
CA ILE A 112 -3.90 2.68 7.06
C ILE A 112 -3.24 1.56 6.26
N ALA A 113 -2.89 0.48 6.95
CA ALA A 113 -2.36 -0.73 6.36
C ALA A 113 -3.48 -1.55 5.72
N ALA A 114 -3.50 -1.66 4.39
CA ALA A 114 -4.47 -2.43 3.64
C ALA A 114 -3.88 -3.79 3.22
N ILE A 115 -4.55 -4.86 3.63
CA ILE A 115 -4.19 -6.25 3.32
C ILE A 115 -5.15 -6.76 2.24
N HIS A 116 -4.66 -7.04 1.04
CA HIS A 116 -5.48 -7.54 -0.08
C HIS A 116 -5.47 -9.06 -0.24
N THR A 117 -4.57 -9.76 0.47
CA THR A 117 -4.54 -11.23 0.44
C THR A 117 -5.19 -11.79 1.67
N ASP A 118 -5.80 -12.96 1.50
CA ASP A 118 -6.24 -13.75 2.65
C ASP A 118 -5.03 -14.05 3.56
N PRO A 119 -5.05 -13.67 4.85
CA PRO A 119 -3.94 -13.90 5.76
C PRO A 119 -3.56 -15.39 5.86
N CYS A 120 -4.52 -16.29 5.60
CA CYS A 120 -4.36 -17.74 5.59
C CYS A 120 -4.10 -18.32 4.18
N PHE A 121 -3.89 -17.49 3.16
CA PHE A 121 -3.62 -17.93 1.78
C PHE A 121 -2.44 -18.90 1.71
N TYR A 122 -1.36 -18.59 2.43
CA TYR A 122 -0.16 -19.43 2.48
C TYR A 122 -0.36 -20.73 3.25
N GLU A 123 -1.34 -20.78 4.16
CA GLU A 123 -1.70 -22.03 4.79
C GLU A 123 -2.44 -22.93 3.79
N ARG A 124 -3.40 -22.39 3.04
CA ARG A 124 -4.21 -23.18 2.11
C ARG A 124 -3.46 -23.67 0.87
N ARG A 125 -2.54 -22.88 0.31
CA ARG A 125 -1.87 -23.18 -0.97
C ARG A 125 -0.71 -24.17 -0.87
N PHE A 126 -0.20 -24.45 0.33
CA PHE A 126 0.95 -25.33 0.54
C PHE A 126 0.56 -26.55 1.38
N ARG A 127 -0.23 -27.46 0.79
CA ARG A 127 -0.55 -28.79 1.33
C ARG A 127 0.51 -29.83 0.93
N GLY A 128 1.79 -29.54 1.24
CA GLY A 128 2.87 -30.50 1.02
C GLY A 128 3.32 -31.08 2.36
N ASP A 129 3.30 -32.40 2.50
CA ASP A 129 3.55 -33.07 3.79
C ASP A 129 5.03 -33.28 4.12
N GLY A 130 5.92 -33.02 3.15
CA GLY A 130 7.38 -33.15 3.33
C GLY A 130 8.00 -32.09 4.25
N LEU A 131 9.08 -32.46 4.94
CA LEU A 131 9.82 -31.60 5.88
C LEU A 131 10.22 -30.24 5.26
N ARG A 132 10.67 -30.24 4.00
CA ARG A 132 11.02 -29.02 3.26
C ARG A 132 9.84 -28.05 3.11
N SER A 133 8.63 -28.57 2.89
CA SER A 133 7.40 -27.78 2.77
C SER A 133 7.00 -27.19 4.12
N LYS A 134 7.10 -27.96 5.21
CA LYS A 134 6.86 -27.50 6.58
C LYS A 134 7.82 -26.37 6.99
N VAL A 135 9.12 -26.52 6.71
CA VAL A 135 10.12 -25.48 6.99
C VAL A 135 9.85 -24.20 6.20
N LYS A 136 9.57 -24.31 4.89
CA LYS A 136 9.22 -23.15 4.06
C LYS A 136 7.98 -22.41 4.59
N ARG A 137 6.96 -23.15 5.05
CA ARG A 137 5.74 -22.58 5.62
C ARG A 137 6.04 -21.80 6.89
N PHE A 138 6.81 -22.39 7.81
CA PHE A 138 7.20 -21.75 9.06
C PHE A 138 7.99 -20.45 8.83
N LEU A 139 8.99 -20.47 7.93
CA LEU A 139 9.78 -19.28 7.62
C LEU A 139 8.91 -18.15 7.02
N ARG A 140 7.97 -18.50 6.14
CA ARG A 140 7.01 -17.53 5.57
C ARG A 140 6.10 -16.94 6.63
N PHE A 141 5.53 -17.79 7.50
CA PHE A 141 4.70 -17.34 8.61
C PHE A 141 5.45 -16.35 9.51
N ARG A 142 6.69 -16.67 9.89
CA ARG A 142 7.54 -15.75 10.68
C ARG A 142 7.81 -14.43 9.96
N ARG A 143 8.10 -14.47 8.65
CA ARG A 143 8.30 -13.26 7.85
C ARG A 143 7.04 -12.40 7.83
N GLN A 144 5.88 -13.02 7.61
CA GLN A 144 4.60 -12.31 7.53
C GLN A 144 4.19 -11.74 8.90
N ALA A 145 4.37 -12.49 9.98
CA ALA A 145 4.19 -11.99 11.34
C ALA A 145 5.08 -10.76 11.64
N LYS A 146 6.34 -10.77 11.17
CA LYS A 146 7.24 -9.60 11.30
C LYS A 146 6.74 -8.38 10.51
N ILE A 147 6.16 -8.60 9.33
CA ILE A 147 5.54 -7.54 8.53
C ILE A 147 4.32 -6.96 9.25
N TYR A 148 3.39 -7.81 9.71
CA TYR A 148 2.19 -7.38 10.42
C TYR A 148 2.49 -6.63 11.71
N ARG A 149 3.38 -7.15 12.57
CA ARG A 149 3.83 -6.43 13.77
C ARG A 149 4.47 -5.10 13.41
N GLY A 150 5.26 -5.10 12.33
CA GLY A 150 5.93 -3.91 11.84
C GLY A 150 4.96 -2.81 11.39
N ASN A 151 3.88 -3.18 10.71
CA ASN A 151 2.85 -2.25 10.26
C ASN A 151 1.92 -1.84 11.42
N ALA A 152 1.54 -2.76 12.30
CA ALA A 152 0.73 -2.46 13.48
C ALA A 152 1.42 -1.45 14.43
N ALA A 153 2.75 -1.41 14.44
CA ALA A 153 3.51 -0.47 15.26
C ALA A 153 3.56 0.96 14.70
N CYS A 154 3.28 1.18 13.41
CA CYS A 154 3.43 2.49 12.77
C CYS A 154 2.21 2.98 11.99
N CYS A 155 1.29 2.10 11.61
CA CYS A 155 0.05 2.45 10.94
C CYS A 155 -1.03 2.71 11.99
N ALA A 156 -1.88 3.70 11.75
CA ALA A 156 -2.97 4.05 12.64
C ALA A 156 -4.00 2.90 12.75
N ARG A 157 -4.26 2.20 11.64
CA ARG A 157 -5.18 1.06 11.54
C ARG A 157 -4.72 0.06 10.49
N THR A 158 -5.22 -1.16 10.61
CA THR A 158 -5.09 -2.21 9.60
C THR A 158 -6.48 -2.61 9.13
N VAL A 159 -6.67 -2.71 7.82
CA VAL A 159 -7.92 -3.16 7.19
C VAL A 159 -7.64 -4.37 6.32
N LEU A 160 -8.54 -5.34 6.39
CA LEU A 160 -8.54 -6.50 5.50
C LEU A 160 -9.49 -6.23 4.34
N LEU A 161 -8.93 -6.17 3.14
CA LEU A 161 -9.65 -6.00 1.88
C LEU A 161 -9.78 -7.39 1.25
N SER A 162 -10.71 -8.18 1.77
CA SER A 162 -11.08 -9.45 1.14
C SER A 162 -12.13 -9.16 0.06
N GLU A 163 -11.88 -9.60 -1.18
CA GLU A 163 -12.99 -9.92 -2.08
C GLU A 163 -13.76 -11.06 -1.39
N ARG A 164 -15.05 -10.84 -1.09
CA ARG A 164 -15.98 -11.93 -0.83
C ARG A 164 -16.57 -12.37 -2.16
#